data_AF-A0A4P1REK7-F1
#
_entry.id   AF-A0A4P1REK7-F1
#
_cell.length_a   1.000
_cell.length_b   1.000
_cell.length_c   1.000
_cell.angle_alpha   90.00
_cell.angle_beta   90.00
_cell.angle_gamma   90.00
#
_symmetry.space_group_name_H-M   'P 1'
#
loop_
_entity.id
_entity.type
_entity.pdbx_description
1 polymer ?
#
loop_
_entity_poly.entity_id
_entity_poly.type
_entity_poly.pdbx_seq_one_letter_code
_entity_poly.pdbx_strand_id
1 'polypeptide(L)'
;MFVTNNVNCYNHQAGDSPGKVDSPKSSKHVIDTAAPIESVKDAVSRFGGKVEWRGRRSQSMEKSKLEGQDFGKPDPSEELENTKKLIAELKVKLGKIEREEGEAKEEVELISLKIEEMEHDIINEASIEAKAQFEVEKVKRDVAVSDLEFVKRELDSLYKKYDSLVSGRDIAVKKAEDVVAASKLVEKEMEELTAEFNATKESLYSSRATCLDAEEQRLGVVDEETRDLKVEFEQVEEEFGRLEQQVSSARVLESKLNASSSLLIHLKGELAAYMESKIEAEGDEERKKELEEVKMNIEKATAEVNSFREASASLKSKLELEKSVLTNLKQSEEKASAAVATLEEELEKTKFAIAFLKMKEEEARDMMIELPKKLQQAARDADEAKSLARAAQRELVEAQKEAEQAKARASTLERRLLATKMEIEAARASGKLAKESMKALEKSESTISNDDTNSSDMVTITLDEYHELGKRSYKVEEQANARVAASNSQIQMAKESELRSLEKLEELNQELAVRRESLNIAIENAEKARQGKLALEEELRTWIEEQEQQRNDSTNAAAAAATTTEPTHDLISSKGKAPLNNTETGSAPDTKSKKKKKKKSLFPSKVVMFFAKRKTHPTK
;
A
#
# COMPACT_ATOMS: atom_id res chain seq x y z
N MET A 1 24.57 18.60 21.74
CA MET A 1 24.22 19.44 22.90
C MET A 1 22.75 19.17 23.23
N PHE A 2 22.48 18.22 24.12
CA PHE A 2 21.36 18.17 25.07
C PHE A 2 21.61 16.93 25.95
N VAL A 3 21.46 17.15 27.25
CA VAL A 3 21.99 16.36 28.36
C VAL A 3 20.82 15.82 29.18
N THR A 4 21.12 14.84 30.04
CA THR A 4 20.35 14.28 31.19
C THR A 4 19.55 13.02 30.89
N ASN A 5 19.46 12.01 31.75
CA ASN A 5 20.19 11.51 32.93
C ASN A 5 19.51 10.14 33.20
N ASN A 6 20.23 9.02 33.21
CA ASN A 6 20.88 8.39 34.37
C ASN A 6 19.92 7.84 35.45
N VAL A 7 20.06 6.55 35.76
CA VAL A 7 20.11 5.89 37.09
C VAL A 7 20.14 4.35 36.84
N ASN A 8 21.30 3.68 36.94
CA ASN A 8 21.89 3.00 38.13
C ASN A 8 21.08 1.76 38.58
N CYS A 9 21.60 0.54 38.80
CA CYS A 9 22.78 0.06 39.56
C CYS A 9 22.94 -1.47 39.28
N TYR A 10 24.13 -2.01 38.96
CA TYR A 10 25.16 -2.65 39.81
C TYR A 10 25.08 -4.19 40.05
N ASN A 11 26.26 -4.81 39.81
CA ASN A 11 26.91 -6.01 40.38
C ASN A 11 26.40 -7.43 40.06
N HIS A 12 27.21 -8.38 39.55
CA HIS A 12 28.50 -9.00 39.96
C HIS A 12 28.37 -10.24 40.89
N GLN A 13 28.89 -11.35 40.37
CA GLN A 13 29.59 -12.50 41.01
C GLN A 13 28.85 -13.52 41.89
N ALA A 14 28.90 -14.77 41.38
CA ALA A 14 29.46 -16.00 41.95
C ALA A 14 29.07 -16.50 43.36
N GLY A 15 28.81 -17.82 43.45
CA GLY A 15 29.25 -18.64 44.59
C GLY A 15 28.18 -19.46 45.32
N ASP A 16 28.37 -20.78 45.30
CA ASP A 16 28.08 -21.77 46.35
C ASP A 16 26.66 -22.11 46.82
N SER A 17 26.34 -23.41 46.65
CA SER A 17 25.52 -24.22 47.57
C SER A 17 26.24 -24.34 48.93
N PRO A 18 25.58 -24.48 50.10
CA PRO A 18 24.73 -25.66 50.37
C PRO A 18 23.57 -25.50 51.39
N GLY A 19 22.62 -26.46 51.32
CA GLY A 19 21.88 -26.99 52.47
C GLY A 19 20.64 -26.24 52.95
N LYS A 20 19.49 -26.93 53.08
CA LYS A 20 19.05 -27.61 54.32
C LYS A 20 17.54 -27.91 54.23
N VAL A 21 17.22 -29.20 54.36
CA VAL A 21 15.85 -29.72 54.47
C VAL A 21 15.50 -29.77 55.95
N ASP A 22 14.44 -29.08 56.37
CA ASP A 22 13.83 -29.25 57.69
C ASP A 22 12.49 -29.99 57.55
N SER A 23 12.44 -31.18 58.15
CA SER A 23 11.22 -31.91 58.48
C SER A 23 11.24 -32.20 59.98
N PRO A 24 10.11 -32.10 60.71
CA PRO A 24 10.04 -32.53 62.09
C PRO A 24 9.66 -34.02 62.19
N LYS A 25 10.38 -34.72 63.07
CA LYS A 25 10.20 -36.13 63.47
C LYS A 25 9.09 -36.29 64.50
N SER A 26 8.38 -37.41 64.45
CA SER A 26 8.19 -38.42 65.52
C SER A 26 7.01 -39.33 65.10
N SER A 27 6.99 -40.64 65.30
CA SER A 27 7.56 -41.48 66.35
C SER A 27 7.86 -42.89 65.82
N LYS A 28 8.85 -43.53 66.45
CA LYS A 28 9.32 -44.88 66.19
C LYS A 28 8.38 -45.90 66.84
N HIS A 29 7.99 -46.93 66.09
CA HIS A 29 7.94 -48.29 66.62
C HIS A 29 8.57 -49.22 65.58
N VAL A 30 9.72 -49.79 65.96
CA VAL A 30 10.40 -50.88 65.24
C VAL A 30 10.00 -52.15 65.97
N ILE A 31 9.38 -53.09 65.26
CA ILE A 31 9.35 -54.50 65.65
C ILE A 31 10.03 -55.30 64.55
N ASP A 32 10.99 -56.06 65.02
CA ASP A 32 11.95 -56.94 64.35
C ASP A 32 11.25 -58.17 63.75
N THR A 33 11.64 -58.58 62.53
CA THR A 33 11.13 -59.78 61.84
C THR A 33 12.26 -60.69 61.36
N ALA A 34 13.22 -60.99 62.24
CA ALA A 34 14.24 -62.02 62.01
C ALA A 34 13.86 -63.38 62.65
N ALA A 35 13.08 -64.18 61.91
CA ALA A 35 13.02 -65.67 61.81
C ALA A 35 12.90 -66.56 63.10
N PRO A 36 12.64 -67.89 62.99
CA PRO A 36 11.67 -68.66 62.16
C PRO A 36 10.87 -69.69 63.00
N ILE A 37 9.65 -70.08 62.61
CA ILE A 37 8.99 -71.34 63.03
C ILE A 37 7.84 -71.62 62.04
N GLU A 38 8.00 -72.57 61.11
CA GLU A 38 7.71 -74.01 61.24
C GLU A 38 6.21 -74.34 61.35
N SER A 39 5.76 -75.13 60.37
CA SER A 39 4.62 -76.05 60.39
C SER A 39 3.19 -75.48 60.33
N VAL A 40 2.60 -75.55 59.12
CA VAL A 40 1.17 -75.37 58.79
C VAL A 40 0.31 -76.54 59.32
N LYS A 41 0.67 -77.15 60.44
CA LYS A 41 -0.03 -78.33 61.00
C LYS A 41 -0.52 -78.19 62.44
N ASP A 42 -0.32 -77.04 63.10
CA ASP A 42 -0.70 -76.86 64.51
C ASP A 42 -1.79 -75.79 64.77
N ALA A 43 -2.31 -75.15 63.72
CA ALA A 43 -3.37 -74.13 63.84
C ALA A 43 -4.80 -74.69 63.94
N VAL A 44 -4.97 -76.02 63.95
CA VAL A 44 -6.30 -76.68 64.07
C VAL A 44 -6.64 -77.07 65.53
N SER A 45 -5.74 -76.83 66.50
CA SER A 45 -5.90 -77.35 67.88
C SER A 45 -6.03 -76.28 68.98
N ARG A 46 -6.59 -75.10 68.68
CA ARG A 46 -6.80 -74.03 69.71
C ARG A 46 -8.22 -73.46 69.82
N PHE A 47 -9.20 -73.99 69.08
CA PHE A 47 -10.61 -73.55 69.17
C PHE A 47 -11.57 -74.66 69.64
N GLY A 48 -11.12 -75.52 70.55
CA GLY A 48 -11.98 -76.44 71.31
C GLY A 48 -12.44 -75.82 72.62
N GLY A 49 -13.41 -74.91 72.58
CA GLY A 49 -14.03 -74.29 73.76
C GLY A 49 -15.41 -74.88 74.05
N LYS A 50 -15.49 -75.81 75.01
CA LYS A 50 -16.73 -76.22 75.69
C LYS A 50 -17.24 -75.05 76.54
N VAL A 51 -18.43 -74.50 76.27
CA VAL A 51 -19.21 -73.75 77.27
C VAL A 51 -20.71 -74.02 77.13
N GLU A 52 -21.30 -74.32 78.27
CA GLU A 52 -22.70 -74.61 78.55
C GLU A 52 -23.63 -73.44 78.24
N TRP A 53 -24.77 -73.71 77.60
CA TRP A 53 -25.90 -72.79 77.58
C TRP A 53 -27.06 -73.39 78.36
N ARG A 54 -27.25 -72.87 79.57
CA ARG A 54 -28.43 -73.05 80.42
C ARG A 54 -29.03 -71.67 80.72
N GLY A 55 -30.14 -71.38 80.05
CA GLY A 55 -31.18 -70.42 80.46
C GLY A 55 -31.02 -68.98 79.92
N ARG A 56 -32.10 -68.24 79.58
CA ARG A 56 -33.49 -68.44 80.03
C ARG A 56 -34.49 -67.45 79.37
N ARG A 57 -35.76 -67.91 79.28
CA ARG A 57 -37.06 -67.22 79.51
C ARG A 57 -37.61 -66.26 78.41
N SER A 58 -38.91 -66.15 78.10
CA SER A 58 -40.25 -66.66 78.56
C SER A 58 -41.26 -66.42 77.41
N GLN A 59 -42.44 -67.03 77.21
CA GLN A 59 -43.73 -67.09 77.95
C GLN A 59 -44.73 -67.72 76.92
N SER A 60 -45.62 -68.68 77.19
CA SER A 60 -46.97 -68.49 77.76
C SER A 60 -47.83 -69.76 77.50
N MET A 61 -48.89 -69.92 78.31
CA MET A 61 -50.05 -70.83 78.25
C MET A 61 -49.86 -72.21 78.91
N GLU A 62 -50.17 -72.36 80.20
CA GLU A 62 -51.49 -72.47 80.89
C GLU A 62 -52.03 -73.91 81.02
N LYS A 63 -51.91 -74.41 82.27
CA LYS A 63 -52.90 -75.13 83.09
C LYS A 63 -53.56 -76.43 82.59
N SER A 64 -53.19 -77.52 83.27
CA SER A 64 -54.11 -78.41 84.03
C SER A 64 -53.26 -79.42 84.82
N LYS A 65 -52.99 -79.20 86.11
CA LYS A 65 -53.72 -79.73 87.28
C LYS A 65 -53.98 -81.24 87.20
N LEU A 66 -53.24 -82.02 87.99
CA LEU A 66 -53.74 -83.20 88.72
C LEU A 66 -52.80 -83.49 89.91
N GLU A 67 -53.44 -83.64 91.07
CA GLU A 67 -52.88 -83.84 92.42
C GLU A 67 -52.23 -85.22 92.59
N GLY A 68 -51.35 -85.32 93.60
CA GLY A 68 -50.65 -86.55 93.95
C GLY A 68 -51.50 -87.59 94.66
N GLN A 69 -51.03 -88.83 94.65
CA GLN A 69 -51.44 -89.85 95.59
C GLN A 69 -50.30 -90.84 95.82
N ASP A 70 -49.96 -90.99 97.10
CA ASP A 70 -48.92 -91.85 97.67
C ASP A 70 -49.49 -93.25 97.87
N PHE A 71 -49.00 -94.30 97.20
CA PHE A 71 -49.21 -95.70 97.60
C PHE A 71 -48.09 -96.63 97.11
N GLY A 72 -47.65 -97.51 98.01
CA GLY A 72 -46.66 -98.54 97.74
C GLY A 72 -47.08 -99.53 96.65
N LYS A 73 -46.13 -99.78 95.74
CA LYS A 73 -45.87 -100.98 94.91
C LYS A 73 -46.95 -102.08 94.80
N PRO A 74 -47.08 -102.73 93.61
CA PRO A 74 -47.42 -102.16 92.29
C PRO A 74 -48.44 -103.05 91.51
N ASP A 75 -49.09 -102.52 90.46
CA ASP A 75 -49.80 -103.35 89.46
C ASP A 75 -49.34 -102.96 88.02
N PRO A 76 -48.61 -103.83 87.29
CA PRO A 76 -47.86 -103.49 86.08
C PRO A 76 -48.71 -103.21 84.81
N SER A 77 -50.04 -103.32 84.87
CA SER A 77 -50.88 -103.20 83.67
C SER A 77 -51.23 -101.75 83.28
N GLU A 78 -51.37 -100.85 84.25
CA GLU A 78 -51.91 -99.50 84.00
C GLU A 78 -50.83 -98.48 83.58
N GLU A 79 -49.59 -98.64 84.08
CA GLU A 79 -48.42 -97.91 83.59
C GLU A 79 -48.08 -98.29 82.14
N LEU A 80 -48.32 -99.54 81.76
CA LEU A 80 -48.09 -100.01 80.39
C LEU A 80 -49.05 -99.34 79.40
N GLU A 81 -50.31 -99.14 79.79
CA GLU A 81 -51.32 -98.46 78.97
C GLU A 81 -50.97 -96.97 78.77
N ASN A 82 -50.59 -96.29 79.86
CA ASN A 82 -50.22 -94.87 79.83
C ASN A 82 -48.91 -94.62 79.06
N THR A 83 -47.91 -95.49 79.21
CA THR A 83 -46.67 -95.41 78.44
C THR A 83 -46.90 -95.68 76.96
N LYS A 84 -47.77 -96.64 76.60
CA LYS A 84 -48.19 -96.86 75.19
C LYS A 84 -48.86 -95.63 74.58
N LYS A 85 -49.74 -94.95 75.32
CA LYS A 85 -50.42 -93.73 74.84
C LYS A 85 -49.43 -92.58 74.62
N LEU A 86 -48.47 -92.39 75.54
CA LEU A 86 -47.41 -91.40 75.39
C LEU A 86 -46.49 -91.71 74.21
N ILE A 87 -46.14 -92.98 74.00
CA ILE A 87 -45.35 -93.43 72.83
C ILE A 87 -46.10 -93.13 71.54
N ALA A 88 -47.41 -93.38 71.49
CA ALA A 88 -48.22 -93.08 70.31
C ALA A 88 -48.28 -91.57 70.02
N GLU A 89 -48.46 -90.73 71.03
CA GLU A 89 -48.47 -89.26 70.88
C GLU A 89 -47.09 -88.72 70.44
N LEU A 90 -46.00 -89.22 71.05
CA LEU A 90 -44.65 -88.85 70.65
C LEU A 90 -44.33 -89.29 69.22
N LYS A 91 -44.85 -90.44 68.78
CA LYS A 91 -44.68 -90.92 67.40
C LYS A 91 -45.40 -90.03 66.38
N VAL A 92 -46.60 -89.53 66.71
CA VAL A 92 -47.32 -88.57 65.86
C VAL A 92 -46.60 -87.21 65.82
N LYS A 93 -46.07 -86.73 66.95
CA LYS A 93 -45.26 -85.50 67.00
C LYS A 93 -43.96 -85.64 66.22
N LEU A 94 -43.27 -86.78 66.36
CA LEU A 94 -42.08 -87.09 65.59
C LEU A 94 -42.37 -87.07 64.09
N GLY A 95 -43.43 -87.75 63.63
CA GLY A 95 -43.83 -87.73 62.21
C GLY A 95 -44.37 -86.38 61.71
N LYS A 96 -44.70 -85.44 62.60
CA LYS A 96 -45.01 -84.04 62.24
C LYS A 96 -43.73 -83.24 62.09
N ILE A 97 -42.80 -83.38 63.02
CA ILE A 97 -41.48 -82.73 62.98
C ILE A 97 -40.67 -83.23 61.77
N GLU A 98 -40.70 -84.53 61.46
CA GLU A 98 -40.02 -85.10 60.28
C GLU A 98 -40.59 -84.54 58.96
N ARG A 99 -41.90 -84.24 58.90
CA ARG A 99 -42.51 -83.59 57.72
C ARG A 99 -42.16 -82.11 57.64
N GLU A 100 -42.24 -81.39 58.76
CA GLU A 100 -41.84 -79.97 58.84
C GLU A 100 -40.34 -79.80 58.55
N GLU A 101 -39.50 -80.76 58.94
CA GLU A 101 -38.07 -80.80 58.59
C GLU A 101 -37.87 -81.08 57.09
N GLY A 102 -38.68 -81.97 56.50
CA GLY A 102 -38.69 -82.21 55.06
C GLY A 102 -39.09 -80.96 54.26
N GLU A 103 -40.19 -80.32 54.65
CA GLU A 103 -40.67 -79.05 54.07
C GLU A 103 -39.62 -77.93 54.22
N ALA A 104 -38.99 -77.81 55.40
CA ALA A 104 -37.94 -76.83 55.62
C ALA A 104 -36.67 -77.10 54.78
N LYS A 105 -36.32 -78.36 54.51
CA LYS A 105 -35.20 -78.70 53.63
C LYS A 105 -35.50 -78.33 52.18
N GLU A 106 -36.71 -78.61 51.70
CA GLU A 106 -37.14 -78.21 50.36
C GLU A 106 -37.16 -76.68 50.20
N GLU A 107 -37.63 -75.94 51.22
CA GLU A 107 -37.58 -74.48 51.23
C GLU A 107 -36.14 -73.94 51.23
N VAL A 108 -35.23 -74.55 52.00
CA VAL A 108 -33.81 -74.18 52.01
C VAL A 108 -33.14 -74.45 50.67
N GLU A 109 -33.42 -75.58 50.02
CA GLU A 109 -32.91 -75.88 48.68
C GLU A 109 -33.42 -74.88 47.63
N LEU A 110 -34.71 -74.51 47.70
CA LEU A 110 -35.30 -73.52 46.80
C LEU A 110 -34.70 -72.12 47.01
N ILE A 111 -34.47 -71.72 48.26
CA ILE A 111 -33.80 -70.45 48.59
C ILE A 111 -32.34 -70.50 48.11
N SER A 112 -31.64 -71.61 48.28
CA SER A 112 -30.26 -71.79 47.81
C SER A 112 -30.16 -71.61 46.29
N LEU A 113 -31.05 -72.25 45.53
CA LEU A 113 -31.10 -72.10 44.07
C LEU A 113 -31.42 -70.66 43.66
N LYS A 114 -32.27 -69.96 44.41
CA LYS A 114 -32.60 -68.56 44.11
C LYS A 114 -31.41 -67.62 44.37
N ILE A 115 -30.64 -67.89 45.41
CA ILE A 115 -29.41 -67.14 45.72
C ILE A 115 -28.39 -67.36 44.60
N GLU A 116 -28.16 -68.60 44.18
CA GLU A 116 -27.23 -68.91 43.07
C GLU A 116 -27.66 -68.23 41.75
N GLU A 117 -28.95 -68.19 41.44
CA GLU A 117 -29.49 -67.46 40.29
C GLU A 117 -29.19 -65.96 40.38
N MET A 118 -29.47 -65.34 41.55
CA MET A 118 -29.20 -63.93 41.78
C MET A 118 -27.71 -63.59 41.71
N GLU A 119 -26.83 -64.44 42.27
CA GLU A 119 -25.38 -64.26 42.19
C GLU A 119 -24.89 -64.29 40.74
N HIS A 120 -25.39 -65.23 39.95
CA HIS A 120 -25.06 -65.33 38.53
C HIS A 120 -25.57 -64.11 37.73
N ASP A 121 -26.76 -63.61 38.03
CA ASP A 121 -27.32 -62.40 37.42
C ASP A 121 -26.49 -61.16 37.76
N ILE A 122 -26.08 -60.99 39.03
CA ILE A 122 -25.21 -59.88 39.46
C ILE A 122 -23.86 -59.92 38.74
N ILE A 123 -23.25 -61.09 38.63
CA ILE A 123 -21.96 -61.27 37.94
C ILE A 123 -22.10 -60.92 36.44
N ASN A 124 -23.19 -61.35 35.81
CA ASN A 124 -23.43 -61.05 34.40
C ASN A 124 -23.76 -59.58 34.16
N GLU A 125 -24.57 -58.96 35.00
CA GLU A 125 -24.90 -57.54 34.92
C GLU A 125 -23.65 -56.67 35.08
N ALA A 126 -22.82 -56.95 36.09
CA ALA A 126 -21.54 -56.27 36.28
C ALA A 126 -20.57 -56.48 35.09
N SER A 127 -20.57 -57.66 34.47
CA SER A 127 -19.78 -57.98 33.27
C SER A 127 -20.28 -57.21 32.03
N ILE A 128 -21.60 -57.07 31.87
CA ILE A 128 -22.20 -56.28 30.79
C ILE A 128 -21.90 -54.79 30.98
N GLU A 129 -22.02 -54.27 32.21
CA GLU A 129 -21.72 -52.86 32.50
C GLU A 129 -20.24 -52.55 32.27
N ALA A 130 -19.33 -53.42 32.71
CA ALA A 130 -17.89 -53.25 32.47
C ALA A 130 -17.55 -53.29 30.97
N LYS A 131 -18.18 -54.18 30.19
CA LYS A 131 -18.01 -54.23 28.73
C LYS A 131 -18.57 -52.98 28.04
N ALA A 132 -19.73 -52.48 28.47
CA ALA A 132 -20.33 -51.27 27.92
C ALA A 132 -19.45 -50.04 28.18
N GLN A 133 -18.94 -49.88 29.42
CA GLN A 133 -18.01 -48.79 29.75
C GLN A 133 -16.69 -48.89 28.98
N PHE A 134 -16.15 -50.10 28.80
CA PHE A 134 -14.96 -50.33 27.98
C PHE A 134 -15.16 -49.92 26.52
N GLU A 135 -16.27 -50.32 25.89
CA GLU A 135 -16.56 -49.95 24.49
C GLU A 135 -16.79 -48.43 24.35
N VAL A 136 -17.46 -47.79 25.30
CA VAL A 136 -17.61 -46.32 25.32
C VAL A 136 -16.25 -45.63 25.39
N GLU A 137 -15.35 -46.09 26.25
CA GLU A 137 -14.03 -45.48 26.39
C GLU A 137 -13.11 -45.78 25.19
N LYS A 138 -13.26 -46.95 24.56
CA LYS A 138 -12.59 -47.30 23.31
C LYS A 138 -13.00 -46.38 22.17
N VAL A 139 -14.31 -46.14 21.98
CA VAL A 139 -14.79 -45.18 20.97
C VAL A 139 -14.25 -43.78 21.21
N LYS A 140 -14.24 -43.31 22.47
CA LYS A 140 -13.64 -42.00 22.80
C LYS A 140 -12.15 -41.95 22.47
N ARG A 141 -11.41 -43.03 22.72
CA ARG A 141 -9.98 -43.13 22.39
C ARG A 141 -9.77 -43.08 20.88
N ASP A 142 -10.58 -43.80 20.11
CA ASP A 142 -10.48 -43.83 18.64
C ASP A 142 -10.78 -42.46 18.02
N VAL A 143 -11.76 -41.72 18.57
CA VAL A 143 -12.04 -40.32 18.19
C VAL A 143 -10.85 -39.43 18.52
N ALA A 144 -10.31 -39.50 19.74
CA ALA A 144 -9.16 -38.68 20.14
C ALA A 144 -7.90 -38.97 19.31
N VAL A 145 -7.67 -40.22 18.91
CA VAL A 145 -6.57 -40.61 18.01
C VAL A 145 -6.79 -40.02 16.62
N SER A 146 -8.01 -40.10 16.08
CA SER A 146 -8.36 -39.53 14.77
C SER A 146 -8.16 -38.01 14.75
N ASP A 147 -8.56 -37.30 15.81
CA ASP A 147 -8.35 -35.86 15.96
C ASP A 147 -6.86 -35.52 16.06
N LEU A 148 -6.08 -36.30 16.80
CA LEU A 148 -4.62 -36.11 16.90
C LEU A 148 -3.93 -36.30 15.54
N GLU A 149 -4.32 -37.31 14.77
CA GLU A 149 -3.83 -37.55 13.42
C GLU A 149 -4.23 -36.42 12.46
N PHE A 150 -5.43 -35.86 12.62
CA PHE A 150 -5.87 -34.69 11.86
C PHE A 150 -5.01 -33.46 12.18
N VAL A 151 -4.83 -33.12 13.46
CA VAL A 151 -3.99 -32.00 13.89
C VAL A 151 -2.54 -32.18 13.42
N LYS A 152 -2.00 -33.40 13.46
CA LYS A 152 -0.65 -33.70 12.96
C LYS A 152 -0.53 -33.42 11.46
N ARG A 153 -1.52 -33.83 10.66
CA ARG A 153 -1.56 -33.54 9.21
C ARG A 153 -1.66 -32.05 8.92
N GLU A 154 -2.48 -31.31 9.67
CA GLU A 154 -2.58 -29.86 9.53
C GLU A 154 -1.26 -29.17 9.91
N LEU A 155 -0.61 -29.61 10.97
CA LEU A 155 0.68 -29.10 11.40
C LEU A 155 1.77 -29.33 10.35
N ASP A 156 1.85 -30.54 9.78
CA ASP A 156 2.77 -30.86 8.68
C ASP A 156 2.46 -30.00 7.43
N SER A 157 1.18 -29.78 7.13
CA SER A 157 0.79 -28.86 6.05
C SER A 157 1.20 -27.42 6.33
N LEU A 158 1.11 -26.98 7.58
CA LEU A 158 1.48 -25.63 7.98
C LEU A 158 2.99 -25.43 7.90
N TYR A 159 3.78 -26.41 8.34
CA TYR A 159 5.24 -26.39 8.18
C TYR A 159 5.65 -26.30 6.70
N LYS A 160 5.05 -27.11 5.82
CA LYS A 160 5.31 -27.01 4.37
C LYS A 160 4.97 -25.64 3.80
N LYS A 161 3.84 -25.05 4.21
CA LYS A 161 3.46 -23.68 3.81
C LYS A 161 4.47 -22.67 4.33
N TYR A 162 4.90 -22.78 5.59
CA TYR A 162 5.91 -21.91 6.18
C TYR A 162 7.24 -21.99 5.42
N ASP A 163 7.74 -23.19 5.11
CA ASP A 163 8.98 -23.36 4.33
C ASP A 163 8.87 -22.76 2.92
N SER A 164 7.71 -22.90 2.27
CA SER A 164 7.44 -22.26 0.98
C SER A 164 7.41 -20.73 1.07
N LEU A 165 6.87 -20.17 2.16
CA LEU A 165 6.85 -18.73 2.41
C LEU A 165 8.24 -18.19 2.71
N VAL A 166 9.02 -18.91 3.52
CA VAL A 166 10.41 -18.55 3.85
C VAL A 166 11.27 -18.55 2.59
N SER A 167 11.20 -19.61 1.77
CA SER A 167 11.94 -19.67 0.50
C SER A 167 11.50 -18.57 -0.48
N GLY A 168 10.20 -18.29 -0.60
CA GLY A 168 9.68 -17.18 -1.41
C GLY A 168 10.17 -15.82 -0.93
N ARG A 169 10.17 -15.58 0.39
CA ARG A 169 10.72 -14.37 1.01
C ARG A 169 12.21 -14.23 0.70
N ASP A 170 13.00 -15.28 0.88
CA ASP A 170 14.44 -15.23 0.68
C ASP A 170 14.81 -14.95 -0.80
N ILE A 171 14.03 -15.47 -1.75
CA ILE A 171 14.15 -15.13 -3.18
C ILE A 171 13.82 -13.65 -3.41
N ALA A 172 12.72 -13.15 -2.83
CA ALA A 172 12.31 -11.75 -2.97
C ALA A 172 13.35 -10.79 -2.36
N VAL A 173 13.94 -11.16 -1.22
CA VAL A 173 15.02 -10.40 -0.57
C VAL A 173 16.24 -10.34 -1.46
N LYS A 174 16.74 -11.47 -1.99
CA LYS A 174 17.87 -11.47 -2.93
C LYS A 174 17.61 -10.59 -4.15
N LYS A 175 16.42 -10.69 -4.75
CA LYS A 175 16.04 -9.84 -5.89
C LYS A 175 16.00 -8.35 -5.53
N ALA A 176 15.53 -8.01 -4.33
CA ALA A 176 15.55 -6.63 -3.85
C ALA A 176 16.99 -6.12 -3.61
N GLU A 177 17.86 -6.95 -3.06
CA GLU A 177 19.29 -6.64 -2.89
C GLU A 177 19.98 -6.39 -4.24
N ASP A 178 19.71 -7.22 -5.25
CA ASP A 178 20.24 -7.03 -6.61
C ASP A 178 19.76 -5.71 -7.23
N VAL A 179 18.47 -5.38 -7.08
CA VAL A 179 17.91 -4.11 -7.56
C VAL A 179 18.51 -2.91 -6.84
N VAL A 180 18.73 -3.01 -5.52
CA VAL A 180 19.40 -1.96 -4.74
C VAL A 180 20.86 -1.79 -5.18
N ALA A 181 21.58 -2.90 -5.44
CA ALA A 181 22.95 -2.84 -5.94
C ALA A 181 23.02 -2.18 -7.33
N ALA A 182 22.10 -2.51 -8.23
CA ALA A 182 21.98 -1.87 -9.54
C ALA A 182 21.64 -0.38 -9.42
N SER A 183 20.70 0.00 -8.55
CA SER A 183 20.34 1.40 -8.30
C SER A 183 21.53 2.21 -7.77
N LYS A 184 22.35 1.64 -6.88
CA LYS A 184 23.57 2.30 -6.38
C LYS A 184 24.62 2.51 -7.45
N LEU A 185 24.67 1.64 -8.46
CA LEU A 185 25.58 1.82 -9.60
C LEU A 185 25.10 2.98 -10.48
N VAL A 186 23.81 3.02 -10.79
CA VAL A 186 23.20 4.13 -11.54
C VAL A 186 23.35 5.46 -10.79
N GLU A 187 23.19 5.47 -9.46
CA GLU A 187 23.42 6.66 -8.62
C GLU A 187 24.86 7.19 -8.77
N LYS A 188 25.87 6.30 -8.73
CA LYS A 188 27.27 6.69 -8.95
C LYS A 188 27.52 7.24 -10.35
N GLU A 189 26.95 6.62 -11.39
CA GLU A 189 27.05 7.12 -12.77
C GLU A 189 26.40 8.50 -12.92
N MET A 190 25.28 8.74 -12.25
CA MET A 190 24.62 10.06 -12.23
C MET A 190 25.49 11.10 -11.50
N GLU A 191 26.10 10.74 -10.36
CA GLU A 191 27.03 11.61 -9.62
C GLU A 191 28.23 12.00 -10.49
N GLU A 192 28.82 11.04 -11.21
CA GLU A 192 29.94 11.28 -12.14
C GLU A 192 29.53 12.19 -13.30
N LEU A 193 28.40 11.90 -13.97
CA LEU A 193 27.89 12.76 -15.05
C LEU A 193 27.54 14.17 -14.56
N THR A 194 27.06 14.31 -13.33
CA THR A 194 26.79 15.61 -12.71
C THR A 194 28.08 16.39 -12.46
N ALA A 195 29.15 15.71 -12.04
CA ALA A 195 30.46 16.31 -11.89
C ALA A 195 31.02 16.77 -13.25
N GLU A 196 30.93 15.95 -14.30
CA GLU A 196 31.33 16.32 -15.67
C GLU A 196 30.53 17.50 -16.22
N PHE A 197 29.21 17.51 -16.01
CA PHE A 197 28.34 18.61 -16.41
C PHE A 197 28.76 19.93 -15.74
N ASN A 198 29.08 19.90 -14.45
CA ASN A 198 29.54 21.09 -13.76
C ASN A 198 30.91 21.55 -14.25
N ALA A 199 31.86 20.62 -14.46
CA ALA A 199 33.19 20.94 -15.00
C ALA A 199 33.12 21.57 -16.41
N THR A 200 32.28 21.03 -17.29
CA THR A 200 32.08 21.59 -18.65
C THR A 200 31.38 22.95 -18.61
N LYS A 201 30.40 23.13 -17.71
CA LYS A 201 29.74 24.43 -17.47
C LYS A 201 30.73 25.48 -16.96
N GLU A 202 31.60 25.14 -16.01
CA GLU A 202 32.65 26.04 -15.50
C GLU A 202 33.67 26.40 -16.60
N SER A 203 34.09 25.42 -17.39
CA SER A 203 34.98 25.65 -18.54
C SER A 203 34.34 26.59 -19.57
N LEU A 204 33.06 26.41 -19.88
CA LEU A 204 32.32 27.30 -20.79
C LEU A 204 32.24 28.73 -20.26
N TYR A 205 31.93 28.92 -18.97
CA TYR A 205 31.91 30.26 -18.38
C TYR A 205 33.28 30.93 -18.38
N SER A 206 34.35 30.16 -18.10
CA SER A 206 35.73 30.64 -18.17
C SER A 206 36.08 31.08 -19.60
N SER A 207 35.78 30.24 -20.60
CA SER A 207 36.01 30.58 -22.01
C SER A 207 35.21 31.82 -22.43
N ARG A 208 33.95 31.93 -22.01
CA ARG A 208 33.12 33.11 -22.30
C ARG A 208 33.68 34.38 -21.67
N ALA A 209 34.17 34.31 -20.43
CA ALA A 209 34.82 35.46 -19.79
C ALA A 209 36.06 35.90 -20.59
N THR A 210 36.93 34.95 -20.97
CA THR A 210 38.12 35.28 -21.79
C THR A 210 37.77 35.86 -23.17
N CYS A 211 36.66 35.43 -23.77
CA CYS A 211 36.20 35.98 -25.05
C CYS A 211 35.70 37.43 -24.91
N LEU A 212 34.96 37.73 -23.83
CA LEU A 212 34.50 39.09 -23.55
C LEU A 212 35.68 40.01 -23.26
N ASP A 213 36.66 39.56 -22.47
CA ASP A 213 37.88 40.33 -22.19
C ASP A 213 38.64 40.61 -23.49
N ALA A 214 38.79 39.61 -24.37
CA ALA A 214 39.46 39.80 -25.67
C ALA A 214 38.70 40.75 -26.61
N GLU A 215 37.36 40.72 -26.58
CA GLU A 215 36.52 41.65 -27.35
C GLU A 215 36.64 43.09 -26.83
N GLU A 216 36.68 43.29 -25.51
CA GLU A 216 36.90 44.59 -24.88
C GLU A 216 38.27 45.17 -25.25
N GLN A 217 39.33 44.35 -25.19
CA GLN A 217 40.67 44.77 -25.63
C GLN A 217 40.68 45.16 -27.11
N ARG A 218 40.01 44.39 -27.98
CA ARG A 218 39.91 44.71 -29.41
C ARG A 218 39.16 46.01 -29.66
N LEU A 219 38.04 46.23 -28.96
CA LEU A 219 37.29 47.49 -29.02
C LEU A 219 38.15 48.67 -28.57
N GLY A 220 38.92 48.51 -27.50
CA GLY A 220 39.85 49.55 -27.03
C GLY A 220 40.90 49.93 -28.07
N VAL A 221 41.48 48.96 -28.78
CA VAL A 221 42.43 49.22 -29.87
C VAL A 221 41.77 49.94 -31.04
N VAL A 222 40.58 49.50 -31.45
CA VAL A 222 39.83 50.14 -32.56
C VAL A 222 39.45 51.58 -32.20
N ASP A 223 39.01 51.83 -30.96
CA ASP A 223 38.70 53.19 -30.49
C ASP A 223 39.91 54.11 -30.56
N GLU A 224 41.11 53.61 -30.21
CA GLU A 224 42.35 54.37 -30.29
C GLU A 224 42.77 54.65 -31.74
N GLU A 225 42.74 53.63 -32.61
CA GLU A 225 42.98 53.80 -34.05
C GLU A 225 42.00 54.80 -34.67
N THR A 226 40.75 54.82 -34.22
CA THR A 226 39.73 55.76 -34.71
C THR A 226 40.04 57.20 -34.25
N ARG A 227 40.58 57.39 -33.03
CA ARG A 227 41.04 58.70 -32.56
C ARG A 227 42.24 59.19 -33.36
N ASP A 228 43.21 58.33 -33.60
CA ASP A 228 44.42 58.66 -34.36
C ASP A 228 44.05 59.10 -35.80
N LEU A 229 43.22 58.31 -36.49
CA LEU A 229 42.72 58.65 -37.83
C LEU A 229 41.94 59.97 -37.85
N LYS A 230 41.19 60.28 -36.78
CA LYS A 230 40.47 61.55 -36.67
C LYS A 230 41.43 62.73 -36.55
N VAL A 231 42.48 62.60 -35.74
CA VAL A 231 43.52 63.65 -35.61
C VAL A 231 44.23 63.86 -36.95
N GLU A 232 44.62 62.79 -37.64
CA GLU A 232 45.22 62.89 -38.98
C GLU A 232 44.28 63.58 -39.98
N PHE A 233 42.98 63.26 -39.94
CA PHE A 233 41.97 63.89 -40.79
C PHE A 233 41.85 65.40 -40.53
N GLU A 234 41.73 65.82 -39.26
CA GLU A 234 41.69 67.23 -38.87
C GLU A 234 42.95 67.98 -39.36
N GLN A 235 44.12 67.33 -39.27
CA GLN A 235 45.38 67.90 -39.76
C GLN A 235 45.40 68.08 -41.29
N VAL A 236 44.93 67.09 -42.04
CA VAL A 236 44.82 67.16 -43.51
C VAL A 236 43.79 68.23 -43.92
N GLU A 237 42.70 68.37 -43.18
CA GLU A 237 41.69 69.40 -43.42
C GLU A 237 42.26 70.82 -43.22
N GLU A 238 43.07 71.03 -42.17
CA GLU A 238 43.79 72.29 -41.97
C GLU A 238 44.78 72.59 -43.11
N GLU A 239 45.58 71.60 -43.55
CA GLU A 239 46.48 71.74 -44.70
C GLU A 239 45.72 72.12 -45.97
N PHE A 240 44.58 71.48 -46.22
CA PHE A 240 43.72 71.76 -47.36
C PHE A 240 43.20 73.20 -47.31
N GLY A 241 42.73 73.67 -46.15
CA GLY A 241 42.30 75.06 -45.97
C GLY A 241 43.40 76.08 -46.26
N ARG A 242 44.65 75.80 -45.85
CA ARG A 242 45.81 76.64 -46.20
C ARG A 242 46.07 76.66 -47.69
N LEU A 243 45.99 75.49 -48.35
CA LEU A 243 46.18 75.37 -49.79
C LEU A 243 45.09 76.14 -50.56
N GLU A 244 43.84 76.07 -50.12
CA GLU A 244 42.72 76.82 -50.70
C GLU A 244 42.93 78.34 -50.56
N GLN A 245 43.43 78.81 -49.42
CA GLN A 245 43.82 80.21 -49.24
C GLN A 245 44.97 80.60 -50.20
N GLN A 246 45.92 79.71 -50.42
CA GLN A 246 47.01 79.95 -51.37
C GLN A 246 46.51 80.01 -52.82
N VAL A 247 45.60 79.10 -53.22
CA VAL A 247 44.96 79.09 -54.54
C VAL A 247 44.12 80.33 -54.78
N SER A 248 43.35 80.79 -53.78
CA SER A 248 42.59 82.04 -53.91
C SER A 248 43.51 83.26 -54.06
N SER A 249 44.64 83.30 -53.35
CA SER A 249 45.66 84.36 -53.54
C SER A 249 46.29 84.31 -54.93
N ALA A 250 46.58 83.10 -55.46
CA ALA A 250 47.11 82.91 -56.80
C ALA A 250 46.09 83.34 -57.88
N ARG A 251 44.81 83.04 -57.70
CA ARG A 251 43.72 83.48 -58.61
C ARG A 251 43.60 85.00 -58.66
N VAL A 252 43.80 85.70 -57.53
CA VAL A 252 43.84 87.17 -57.51
C VAL A 252 45.05 87.69 -58.30
N LEU A 253 46.23 87.10 -58.14
CA LEU A 253 47.42 87.46 -58.92
C LEU A 253 47.22 87.20 -60.41
N GLU A 254 46.60 86.08 -60.78
CA GLU A 254 46.24 85.73 -62.16
C GLU A 254 45.30 86.78 -62.76
N SER A 255 44.26 87.22 -62.03
CA SER A 255 43.37 88.28 -62.50
C SER A 255 44.11 89.61 -62.75
N LYS A 256 45.07 89.98 -61.88
CA LYS A 256 45.93 91.17 -62.07
C LYS A 256 46.86 91.03 -63.26
N LEU A 257 47.42 89.84 -63.47
CA LEU A 257 48.25 89.53 -64.62
C LEU A 257 47.43 89.63 -65.91
N ASN A 258 46.23 89.06 -65.94
CA ASN A 258 45.32 89.13 -67.08
C ASN A 258 44.90 90.57 -67.40
N ALA A 259 44.60 91.38 -66.38
CA ALA A 259 44.32 92.81 -66.55
C ALA A 259 45.53 93.57 -67.14
N SER A 260 46.75 93.29 -66.65
CA SER A 260 47.98 93.90 -67.15
C SER A 260 48.29 93.47 -68.59
N SER A 261 48.05 92.20 -68.91
CA SER A 261 48.22 91.63 -70.25
C SER A 261 47.22 92.23 -71.25
N SER A 262 45.96 92.43 -70.85
CA SER A 262 44.95 93.13 -71.66
C SER A 262 45.35 94.59 -71.95
N LEU A 263 45.93 95.29 -70.97
CA LEU A 263 46.41 96.66 -71.12
C LEU A 263 47.60 96.72 -72.10
N LEU A 264 48.50 95.74 -72.04
CA LEU A 264 49.60 95.58 -73.00
C LEU A 264 49.08 95.40 -74.44
N ILE A 265 48.04 94.56 -74.63
CA ILE A 265 47.43 94.35 -75.95
C ILE A 265 46.79 95.65 -76.46
N HIS A 266 46.11 96.41 -75.61
CA HIS A 266 45.53 97.71 -75.96
C HIS A 266 46.61 98.70 -76.41
N LEU A 267 47.71 98.84 -75.65
CA LEU A 267 48.85 99.70 -76.01
C LEU A 267 49.54 99.27 -77.30
N LYS A 268 49.67 97.96 -77.54
CA LYS A 268 50.16 97.43 -78.82
C LYS A 268 49.21 97.77 -79.98
N GLY A 269 47.90 97.74 -79.75
CA GLY A 269 46.89 98.16 -80.72
C GLY A 269 46.96 99.66 -81.05
N GLU A 270 47.18 100.52 -80.05
CA GLU A 270 47.40 101.96 -80.27
C GLU A 270 48.70 102.25 -81.02
N LEU A 271 49.77 101.49 -80.73
CA LEU A 271 51.05 101.59 -81.47
C LEU A 271 50.89 101.14 -82.92
N ALA A 272 50.09 100.09 -83.17
CA ALA A 272 49.76 99.63 -84.52
C ALA A 272 48.93 100.68 -85.28
N ALA A 273 47.93 101.30 -84.65
CA ALA A 273 47.12 102.37 -85.24
C ALA A 273 47.95 103.65 -85.55
N TYR A 274 49.00 103.92 -84.78
CA TYR A 274 49.96 105.00 -85.05
C TYR A 274 50.91 104.67 -86.23
N MET A 275 51.34 103.42 -86.36
CA MET A 275 52.20 102.95 -87.44
C MET A 275 51.44 102.85 -88.79
N GLU A 276 50.13 102.63 -88.78
CA GLU A 276 49.28 102.52 -89.97
C GLU A 276 48.87 103.90 -90.58
N SER A 277 49.19 105.01 -89.91
CA SER A 277 48.91 106.38 -90.35
C SER A 277 50.03 107.04 -91.18
N LYS A 278 51.13 106.34 -91.48
CA LYS A 278 52.20 106.91 -92.31
C LYS A 278 52.94 105.81 -93.06
N ILE A 279 52.80 105.79 -94.39
CA ILE A 279 53.85 105.63 -95.42
C ILE A 279 53.21 105.26 -96.78
N GLU A 280 53.46 106.09 -97.80
CA GLU A 280 53.36 105.77 -99.22
C GLU A 280 54.76 105.48 -99.82
N ALA A 281 54.73 104.74 -100.94
CA ALA A 281 55.66 104.71 -102.08
C ALA A 281 56.70 103.56 -102.18
N GLU A 282 56.44 102.70 -103.20
CA GLU A 282 57.33 102.08 -104.22
C GLU A 282 58.53 101.23 -103.75
N GLY A 283 58.89 100.07 -104.31
CA GLY A 283 58.54 99.43 -105.58
C GLY A 283 59.72 98.59 -106.06
N ASP A 284 60.01 97.46 -105.40
CA ASP A 284 60.72 96.26 -105.93
C ASP A 284 60.62 95.10 -104.90
N GLU A 285 59.47 95.01 -104.21
CA GLU A 285 59.22 94.17 -103.02
C GLU A 285 58.22 93.03 -103.28
N GLU A 286 57.58 92.90 -104.45
CA GLU A 286 56.45 91.97 -104.64
C GLU A 286 56.86 90.48 -104.62
N ARG A 287 58.02 90.11 -105.19
CA ARG A 287 58.54 88.72 -105.10
C ARG A 287 59.17 88.40 -103.74
N LYS A 288 59.62 89.42 -103.00
CA LYS A 288 60.02 89.28 -101.60
C LYS A 288 58.80 89.22 -100.69
N LYS A 289 57.73 89.95 -100.96
CA LYS A 289 56.45 89.91 -100.24
C LYS A 289 55.73 88.59 -100.43
N GLU A 290 55.69 88.02 -101.63
CA GLU A 290 55.14 86.68 -101.83
C GLU A 290 56.00 85.59 -101.14
N LEU A 291 57.34 85.72 -101.18
CA LEU A 291 58.22 84.81 -100.44
C LEU A 291 58.09 84.98 -98.93
N GLU A 292 57.95 86.21 -98.45
CA GLU A 292 57.76 86.54 -97.04
C GLU A 292 56.35 86.19 -96.56
N GLU A 293 55.33 86.21 -97.44
CA GLU A 293 53.97 85.76 -97.18
C GLU A 293 53.89 84.23 -97.12
N VAL A 294 54.53 83.52 -98.05
CA VAL A 294 54.66 82.06 -97.98
C VAL A 294 55.47 81.66 -96.74
N LYS A 295 56.51 82.42 -96.38
CA LYS A 295 57.27 82.21 -95.14
C LYS A 295 56.42 82.48 -93.90
N MET A 296 55.61 83.54 -93.88
CA MET A 296 54.63 83.81 -92.83
C MET A 296 53.58 82.69 -92.71
N ASN A 297 53.09 82.17 -93.84
CA ASN A 297 52.13 81.07 -93.87
C ASN A 297 52.76 79.75 -93.41
N ILE A 298 54.03 79.49 -93.76
CA ILE A 298 54.79 78.35 -93.25
C ILE A 298 55.03 78.51 -91.75
N GLU A 299 55.40 79.69 -91.26
CA GLU A 299 55.58 79.97 -89.83
C GLU A 299 54.26 79.81 -89.06
N LYS A 300 53.14 80.27 -89.62
CA LYS A 300 51.79 80.10 -89.05
C LYS A 300 51.35 78.64 -89.01
N ALA A 301 51.50 77.91 -90.12
CA ALA A 301 51.20 76.48 -90.17
C ALA A 301 52.10 75.68 -89.21
N THR A 302 53.37 76.08 -89.06
CA THR A 302 54.29 75.47 -88.10
C THR A 302 53.86 75.75 -86.66
N ALA A 303 53.41 76.96 -86.34
CA ALA A 303 52.87 77.30 -85.03
C ALA A 303 51.58 76.53 -84.70
N GLU A 304 50.67 76.37 -85.68
CA GLU A 304 49.45 75.57 -85.53
C GLU A 304 49.77 74.08 -85.32
N VAL A 305 50.72 73.51 -86.09
CA VAL A 305 51.21 72.13 -85.89
C VAL A 305 51.85 71.97 -84.50
N ASN A 306 52.60 72.96 -84.02
CA ASN A 306 53.17 72.95 -82.69
C ASN A 306 52.07 72.96 -81.61
N SER A 307 51.03 73.78 -81.77
CA SER A 307 49.86 73.83 -80.88
C SER A 307 49.08 72.51 -80.89
N PHE A 308 48.83 71.91 -82.05
CA PHE A 308 48.17 70.61 -82.16
C PHE A 308 49.00 69.49 -81.53
N ARG A 309 50.33 69.54 -81.69
CA ARG A 309 51.24 68.59 -81.04
C ARG A 309 51.22 68.72 -79.52
N GLU A 310 51.19 69.94 -78.99
CA GLU A 310 51.05 70.20 -77.55
C GLU A 310 49.69 69.70 -77.02
N ALA A 311 48.59 69.96 -77.73
CA ALA A 311 47.27 69.45 -77.37
C ALA A 311 47.21 67.91 -77.40
N SER A 312 47.81 67.29 -78.41
CA SER A 312 47.92 65.83 -78.52
C SER A 312 48.75 65.23 -77.37
N ALA A 313 49.86 65.86 -76.99
CA ALA A 313 50.66 65.46 -75.83
C ALA A 313 49.87 65.57 -74.52
N SER A 314 49.10 66.65 -74.34
CA SER A 314 48.22 66.84 -73.17
C SER A 314 47.12 65.78 -73.10
N LEU A 315 46.43 65.50 -74.21
CA LEU A 315 45.41 64.45 -74.26
C LEU A 315 45.99 63.06 -73.99
N LYS A 316 47.18 62.77 -74.51
CA LYS A 316 47.87 61.50 -74.24
C LYS A 316 48.23 61.36 -72.75
N SER A 317 48.68 62.44 -72.10
CA SER A 317 48.93 62.45 -70.67
C SER A 317 47.65 62.26 -69.84
N LYS A 318 46.54 62.91 -70.20
CA LYS A 318 45.23 62.71 -69.55
C LYS A 318 44.73 61.28 -69.73
N LEU A 319 44.89 60.69 -70.92
CA LEU A 319 44.52 59.31 -71.19
C LEU A 319 45.31 58.32 -70.31
N GLU A 320 46.62 58.52 -70.16
CA GLU A 320 47.43 57.68 -69.26
C GLU A 320 47.05 57.89 -67.78
N LEU A 321 46.72 59.12 -67.37
CA LEU A 321 46.19 59.38 -66.03
C LEU A 321 44.86 58.62 -65.81
N GLU A 322 43.91 58.74 -66.74
CA GLU A 322 42.59 58.09 -66.64
C GLU A 322 42.68 56.56 -66.64
N LYS A 323 43.64 55.98 -67.40
CA LYS A 323 43.95 54.55 -67.32
C LYS A 323 44.42 54.14 -65.91
N SER A 324 45.29 54.94 -65.27
CA SER A 324 45.77 54.61 -63.93
C SER A 324 44.69 54.73 -62.85
N VAL A 325 43.79 55.71 -62.99
CA VAL A 325 42.59 55.83 -62.15
C VAL A 325 41.68 54.61 -62.33
N LEU A 326 41.44 54.17 -63.57
CA LEU A 326 40.62 52.99 -63.86
C LEU A 326 41.22 51.72 -63.24
N THR A 327 42.55 51.54 -63.29
CA THR A 327 43.20 50.38 -62.65
C THR A 327 43.08 50.41 -61.13
N ASN A 328 43.21 51.59 -60.52
CA ASN A 328 43.05 51.74 -59.07
C ASN A 328 41.60 51.48 -58.63
N LEU A 329 40.62 51.96 -59.39
CA LEU A 329 39.20 51.73 -59.13
C LEU A 329 38.85 50.24 -59.25
N LYS A 330 39.35 49.54 -60.27
CA LYS A 330 39.16 48.08 -60.41
C LYS A 330 39.74 47.32 -59.23
N GLN A 331 40.93 47.71 -58.76
CA GLN A 331 41.54 47.05 -57.61
C GLN A 331 40.75 47.32 -56.31
N SER A 332 40.21 48.53 -56.12
CA SER A 332 39.37 48.81 -54.96
C SER A 332 38.01 48.10 -55.03
N GLU A 333 37.44 47.96 -56.23
CA GLU A 333 36.22 47.17 -56.49
C GLU A 333 36.43 45.68 -56.15
N GLU A 334 37.54 45.07 -56.58
CA GLU A 334 37.88 43.69 -56.24
C GLU A 334 38.01 43.48 -54.73
N LYS A 335 38.68 44.41 -54.04
CA LYS A 335 38.80 44.39 -52.57
C LYS A 335 37.43 44.52 -51.89
N ALA A 336 36.58 45.44 -52.37
CA ALA A 336 35.23 45.60 -51.85
C ALA A 336 34.38 44.33 -52.09
N SER A 337 34.50 43.70 -53.26
CA SER A 337 33.81 42.44 -53.57
C SER A 337 34.25 41.29 -52.66
N ALA A 338 35.54 41.19 -52.34
CA ALA A 338 36.04 40.19 -51.39
C ALA A 338 35.51 40.42 -49.96
N ALA A 339 35.41 41.68 -49.53
CA ALA A 339 34.82 42.04 -48.25
C ALA A 339 33.32 41.69 -48.19
N VAL A 340 32.57 41.94 -49.26
CA VAL A 340 31.15 41.57 -49.36
C VAL A 340 30.97 40.05 -49.25
N ALA A 341 31.76 39.25 -49.98
CA ALA A 341 31.68 37.78 -49.90
C ALA A 341 31.97 37.26 -48.48
N THR A 342 32.92 37.89 -47.77
CA THR A 342 33.23 37.54 -46.37
C THR A 342 32.06 37.86 -45.44
N LEU A 343 31.43 39.03 -45.62
CA LEU A 343 30.25 39.42 -44.83
C LEU A 343 29.04 38.53 -45.12
N GLU A 344 28.85 38.09 -46.36
CA GLU A 344 27.80 37.14 -46.73
C GLU A 344 27.98 35.78 -46.04
N GLU A 345 29.21 35.27 -45.95
CA GLU A 345 29.50 34.02 -45.24
C GLU A 345 29.20 34.13 -43.73
N GLU A 346 29.63 35.22 -43.09
CA GLU A 346 29.33 35.50 -41.68
C GLU A 346 27.82 35.68 -41.43
N LEU A 347 27.11 36.28 -42.39
CA LEU A 347 25.65 36.41 -42.33
C LEU A 347 24.97 35.02 -42.39
N GLU A 348 25.42 34.11 -43.24
CA GLU A 348 24.88 32.76 -43.27
C GLU A 348 25.22 31.98 -41.99
N LYS A 349 26.45 32.06 -41.49
CA LYS A 349 26.83 31.46 -40.19
C LYS A 349 25.93 31.95 -39.05
N THR A 350 25.68 33.26 -38.98
CA THR A 350 24.81 33.83 -37.94
C THR A 350 23.36 33.41 -38.10
N LYS A 351 22.84 33.30 -39.33
CA LYS A 351 21.50 32.73 -39.59
C LYS A 351 21.38 31.28 -39.09
N PHE A 352 22.37 30.43 -39.38
CA PHE A 352 22.40 29.05 -38.87
C PHE A 352 22.46 29.01 -37.34
N ALA A 353 23.29 29.84 -36.71
CA ALA A 353 23.39 29.93 -35.26
C ALA A 353 22.05 30.36 -34.61
N ILE A 354 21.36 31.35 -35.20
CA ILE A 354 20.03 31.78 -34.75
C ILE A 354 19.01 30.64 -34.84
N ALA A 355 19.00 29.88 -35.95
CA ALA A 355 18.09 28.75 -36.12
C ALA A 355 18.35 27.65 -35.06
N PHE A 356 19.62 27.31 -34.82
CA PHE A 356 20.00 26.35 -33.78
C PHE A 356 19.57 26.80 -32.39
N LEU A 357 19.79 28.07 -32.04
CA LEU A 357 19.37 28.62 -30.75
C LEU A 357 17.85 28.61 -30.59
N LYS A 358 17.08 28.91 -31.64
CA LYS A 358 15.61 28.80 -31.60
C LYS A 358 15.12 27.38 -31.34
N MET A 359 15.75 26.38 -31.96
CA MET A 359 15.43 24.97 -31.72
C MET A 359 15.70 24.59 -30.25
N LYS A 360 16.82 25.03 -29.69
CA LYS A 360 17.15 24.80 -28.26
C LYS A 360 16.23 25.55 -27.31
N GLU A 361 15.79 26.75 -27.68
CA GLU A 361 14.81 27.52 -26.91
C GLU A 361 13.43 26.82 -26.89
N GLU A 362 12.98 26.28 -28.02
CA GLU A 362 11.74 25.51 -28.11
C GLU A 362 11.80 24.23 -27.27
N GLU A 363 12.90 23.47 -27.37
CA GLU A 363 13.14 22.29 -26.53
C GLU A 363 13.14 22.65 -25.03
N ALA A 364 13.77 23.76 -24.65
CA ALA A 364 13.75 24.25 -23.28
C ALA A 364 12.34 24.67 -22.82
N ARG A 365 11.54 25.30 -23.70
CA ARG A 365 10.14 25.64 -23.42
C ARG A 365 9.27 24.39 -23.22
N ASP A 366 9.45 23.35 -24.03
CA ASP A 366 8.72 22.09 -23.88
C ASP A 366 9.09 21.38 -22.58
N MET A 367 10.38 21.32 -22.24
CA MET A 367 10.83 20.83 -20.94
C MET A 367 10.25 21.66 -19.78
N MET A 368 10.17 22.99 -19.92
CA MET A 368 9.58 23.86 -18.89
C MET A 368 8.08 23.59 -18.69
N ILE A 369 7.38 23.05 -19.68
CA ILE A 369 5.97 22.64 -19.57
C ILE A 369 5.84 21.21 -19.00
N GLU A 370 6.73 20.30 -19.39
CA GLU A 370 6.69 18.90 -18.93
C GLU A 370 7.18 18.71 -17.50
N LEU A 371 8.30 19.35 -17.13
CA LEU A 371 8.94 19.14 -15.84
C LEU A 371 7.99 19.45 -14.66
N PRO A 372 7.20 20.55 -14.67
CA PRO A 372 6.23 20.80 -13.61
C PRO A 372 5.11 19.75 -13.56
N LYS A 373 4.70 19.19 -14.72
CA LYS A 373 3.68 18.13 -14.76
C LYS A 373 4.22 16.84 -14.13
N LYS A 374 5.46 16.45 -14.46
CA LYS A 374 6.14 15.29 -13.86
C LYS A 374 6.34 15.49 -12.36
N LEU A 375 6.78 16.68 -11.94
CA LEU A 375 6.92 17.03 -10.52
C LEU A 375 5.59 16.95 -9.78
N GLN A 376 4.52 17.49 -10.37
CA GLN A 376 3.18 17.46 -9.77
C GLN A 376 2.64 16.03 -9.68
N GLN A 377 2.92 15.18 -10.67
CA GLN A 377 2.55 13.77 -10.62
C GLN A 377 3.30 13.03 -9.51
N ALA A 378 4.63 13.19 -9.45
CA ALA A 378 5.45 12.60 -8.39
C ALA A 378 5.00 13.04 -6.98
N ALA A 379 4.57 14.30 -6.82
CA ALA A 379 4.00 14.77 -5.56
C ALA A 379 2.68 14.06 -5.19
N ARG A 380 1.77 13.84 -6.17
CA ARG A 380 0.53 13.08 -5.94
C ARG A 380 0.82 11.64 -5.56
N ASP A 381 1.73 10.98 -6.28
CA ASP A 381 2.09 9.59 -6.04
C ASP A 381 2.72 9.43 -4.64
N ALA A 382 3.56 10.38 -4.21
CA ALA A 382 4.13 10.40 -2.86
C ALA A 382 3.06 10.58 -1.77
N ASP A 383 2.05 11.43 -2.00
CA ASP A 383 0.96 11.63 -1.05
C ASP A 383 0.02 10.40 -0.98
N GLU A 384 -0.23 9.75 -2.11
CA GLU A 384 -0.97 8.48 -2.16
C GLU A 384 -0.22 7.38 -1.39
N ALA A 385 1.07 7.21 -1.63
CA ALA A 385 1.91 6.25 -0.90
C ALA A 385 1.90 6.52 0.62
N LYS A 386 1.98 7.78 1.05
CA LYS A 386 1.86 8.15 2.48
C LYS A 386 0.48 7.79 3.04
N SER A 387 -0.59 7.98 2.27
CA SER A 387 -1.95 7.65 2.71
C SER A 387 -2.13 6.13 2.89
N LEU A 388 -1.58 5.33 1.98
CA LEU A 388 -1.57 3.87 2.05
C LEU A 388 -0.73 3.38 3.23
N ALA A 389 0.46 3.93 3.44
CA ALA A 389 1.30 3.59 4.60
C ALA A 389 0.58 3.88 5.94
N ARG A 390 -0.12 5.01 6.04
CA ARG A 390 -0.94 5.34 7.22
C ARG A 390 -2.15 4.43 7.39
N ALA A 391 -2.74 3.93 6.30
CA ALA A 391 -3.81 2.94 6.38
C ALA A 391 -3.29 1.60 6.90
N ALA A 392 -2.21 1.08 6.30
CA ALA A 392 -1.56 -0.15 6.72
C ALA A 392 -1.10 -0.10 8.19
N GLN A 393 -0.58 1.03 8.65
CA GLN A 393 -0.19 1.20 10.05
C GLN A 393 -1.40 1.17 11.00
N ARG A 394 -2.54 1.74 10.60
CA ARG A 394 -3.78 1.68 11.40
C ARG A 394 -4.31 0.25 11.51
N GLU A 395 -4.33 -0.48 10.39
CA GLU A 395 -4.73 -1.88 10.35
C GLU A 395 -3.81 -2.76 11.21
N LEU A 396 -2.49 -2.52 11.17
CA LEU A 396 -1.54 -3.23 12.02
C LEU A 396 -1.80 -2.99 13.51
N VAL A 397 -2.09 -1.75 13.92
CA VAL A 397 -2.42 -1.43 15.32
C VAL A 397 -3.73 -2.09 15.74
N GLU A 398 -4.72 -2.16 14.85
CA GLU A 398 -6.00 -2.84 15.11
C GLU A 398 -5.81 -4.35 15.27
N ALA A 399 -5.09 -4.99 14.35
CA ALA A 399 -4.74 -6.40 14.42
C ALA A 399 -3.94 -6.73 15.69
N GLN A 400 -3.01 -5.85 16.12
CA GLN A 400 -2.29 -6.01 17.39
C GLN A 400 -3.23 -5.97 18.61
N LYS A 401 -4.20 -5.06 18.63
CA LYS A 401 -5.19 -4.99 19.71
C LYS A 401 -6.06 -6.24 19.75
N GLU A 402 -6.49 -6.74 18.59
CA GLU A 402 -7.27 -7.98 18.48
C GLU A 402 -6.44 -9.19 18.94
N ALA A 403 -5.16 -9.26 18.56
CA ALA A 403 -4.25 -10.31 19.00
C ALA A 403 -4.04 -10.32 20.51
N GLU A 404 -3.81 -9.15 21.13
CA GLU A 404 -3.68 -9.04 22.59
C GLU A 404 -5.00 -9.39 23.30
N GLN A 405 -6.15 -9.01 22.73
CA GLN A 405 -7.45 -9.43 23.27
C GLN A 405 -7.64 -10.95 23.18
N ALA A 406 -7.27 -11.57 22.05
CA ALA A 406 -7.31 -13.02 21.87
C ALA A 406 -6.38 -13.74 22.87
N LYS A 407 -5.17 -13.21 23.09
CA LYS A 407 -4.21 -13.72 24.07
C LYS A 407 -4.75 -13.65 25.51
N ALA A 408 -5.40 -12.54 25.88
CA ALA A 408 -6.04 -12.41 27.19
C ALA A 408 -7.19 -13.43 27.38
N ARG A 409 -7.98 -13.67 26.32
CA ARG A 409 -9.01 -14.72 26.32
C ARG A 409 -8.41 -16.12 26.45
N ALA A 410 -7.33 -16.41 25.72
CA ALA A 410 -6.61 -17.68 25.81
C ALA A 410 -6.07 -17.95 27.22
N SER A 411 -5.38 -16.98 27.84
CA SER A 411 -4.88 -17.11 29.22
C SER A 411 -6.00 -17.38 30.24
N THR A 412 -7.17 -16.77 30.03
CA THR A 412 -8.34 -17.00 30.88
C THR A 412 -8.87 -18.43 30.73
N LEU A 413 -8.93 -18.93 29.49
CA LEU A 413 -9.34 -20.31 29.22
C LEU A 413 -8.33 -21.33 29.78
N GLU A 414 -7.02 -21.08 29.65
CA GLU A 414 -5.97 -21.91 30.23
C GLU A 414 -6.10 -22.02 31.75
N ARG A 415 -6.33 -20.89 32.44
CA ARG A 415 -6.53 -20.87 33.89
C ARG A 415 -7.77 -21.67 34.30
N ARG A 416 -8.87 -21.54 33.55
CA ARG A 416 -10.09 -22.31 33.78
C ARG A 416 -9.86 -23.80 33.55
N LEU A 417 -9.14 -24.17 32.50
CA LEU A 417 -8.77 -25.55 32.22
C LEU A 417 -7.93 -26.14 33.36
N LEU A 418 -6.96 -25.40 33.88
CA LEU A 418 -6.17 -25.83 35.03
C LEU A 418 -7.04 -26.02 36.29
N ALA A 419 -7.95 -25.09 36.57
CA ALA A 419 -8.90 -25.24 37.68
C ALA A 419 -9.76 -26.51 37.52
N THR A 420 -10.33 -26.74 36.34
CA THR A 420 -11.11 -27.96 36.08
C THR A 420 -10.30 -29.24 36.21
N LYS A 421 -9.00 -29.23 35.86
CA LYS A 421 -8.10 -30.37 36.08
C LYS A 421 -7.91 -30.66 37.57
N MET A 422 -7.69 -29.63 38.38
CA MET A 422 -7.55 -29.77 39.84
C MET A 422 -8.86 -30.26 40.49
N GLU A 423 -10.02 -29.77 40.03
CA GLU A 423 -11.33 -30.25 40.49
C GLU A 423 -11.55 -31.72 40.13
N ILE A 424 -11.18 -32.17 38.93
CA ILE A 424 -11.23 -33.59 38.52
C ILE A 424 -10.32 -34.44 39.39
N GLU A 425 -9.10 -33.99 39.69
CA GLU A 425 -8.18 -34.72 40.57
C GLU A 425 -8.71 -34.80 42.01
N ALA A 426 -9.28 -33.71 42.54
CA ALA A 426 -9.93 -33.68 43.84
C ALA A 426 -11.13 -34.64 43.89
N ALA A 427 -11.98 -34.63 42.85
CA ALA A 427 -13.11 -35.56 42.73
C ALA A 427 -12.64 -37.02 42.65
N ARG A 428 -11.55 -37.31 41.92
CA ARG A 428 -10.94 -38.66 41.88
C ARG A 428 -10.37 -39.08 43.24
N ALA A 429 -9.72 -38.18 43.97
CA ALA A 429 -9.21 -38.45 45.31
C ALA A 429 -10.36 -38.72 46.29
N SER A 430 -11.42 -37.91 46.25
CA SER A 430 -12.65 -38.13 47.02
C SER A 430 -13.30 -39.47 46.66
N GLY A 431 -13.37 -39.82 45.38
CA GLY A 431 -13.87 -41.13 44.93
C GLY A 431 -13.06 -42.32 45.45
N LYS A 432 -11.72 -42.20 45.54
CA LYS A 432 -10.87 -43.22 46.18
C LYS A 432 -11.18 -43.36 47.66
N LEU A 433 -11.28 -42.24 48.39
CA LEU A 433 -11.61 -42.24 49.82
C LEU A 433 -13.00 -42.82 50.10
N ALA A 434 -14.00 -42.48 49.27
CA ALA A 434 -15.33 -43.05 49.35
C ALA A 434 -15.29 -44.58 49.14
N LYS A 435 -14.53 -45.05 48.13
CA LYS A 435 -14.35 -46.48 47.87
C LYS A 435 -13.64 -47.21 49.01
N GLU A 436 -12.65 -46.60 49.65
CA GLU A 436 -11.98 -47.15 50.83
C GLU A 436 -12.93 -47.19 52.04
N SER A 437 -13.75 -46.16 52.22
CA SER A 437 -14.77 -46.08 53.27
C SER A 437 -15.83 -47.16 53.09
N MET A 438 -16.31 -47.37 51.86
CA MET A 438 -17.24 -48.46 51.54
C MET A 438 -16.63 -49.83 51.84
N LYS A 439 -15.37 -50.07 51.45
CA LYS A 439 -14.67 -51.33 51.79
C LYS A 439 -14.48 -51.50 53.30
N ALA A 440 -14.24 -50.43 54.04
CA ALA A 440 -14.14 -50.48 55.49
C ALA A 440 -15.51 -50.78 56.14
N LEU A 441 -16.59 -50.19 55.61
CA LEU A 441 -17.97 -50.47 56.03
C LEU A 441 -18.37 -51.90 55.72
N GLU A 442 -18.17 -52.38 54.49
CA GLU A 442 -18.42 -53.76 54.07
C GLU A 442 -17.62 -54.76 54.92
N LYS A 443 -16.36 -54.43 55.24
CA LYS A 443 -15.57 -55.25 56.16
C LYS A 443 -16.13 -55.21 57.59
N SER A 444 -16.58 -54.04 58.07
CA SER A 444 -17.24 -53.93 59.38
C SER A 444 -18.58 -54.67 59.44
N GLU A 445 -19.37 -54.64 58.36
CA GLU A 445 -20.64 -55.34 58.19
C GLU A 445 -20.42 -56.87 58.09
N SER A 446 -19.39 -57.30 57.36
CA SER A 446 -18.98 -58.72 57.31
C SER A 446 -18.48 -59.23 58.67
N THR A 447 -17.86 -58.39 59.50
CA THR A 447 -17.52 -58.73 60.90
C THR A 447 -18.69 -58.65 61.87
N ILE A 448 -19.76 -57.92 61.53
CA ILE A 448 -21.02 -57.88 62.30
C ILE A 448 -21.94 -59.05 61.93
N SER A 449 -21.75 -59.68 60.76
CA SER A 449 -22.58 -60.79 60.27
C SER A 449 -22.35 -62.15 60.95
N ASN A 450 -21.41 -62.27 61.89
CA ASN A 450 -21.06 -63.54 62.54
C ASN A 450 -21.07 -63.52 64.07
N ASP A 451 -21.72 -62.55 64.73
CA ASP A 451 -22.07 -62.69 66.15
C ASP A 451 -23.31 -61.88 66.54
N ASP A 452 -24.12 -62.46 67.42
CA ASP A 452 -25.51 -62.14 67.74
C ASP A 452 -25.82 -60.71 68.21
N THR A 453 -26.98 -60.22 67.73
CA THR A 453 -27.90 -59.24 68.33
C THR A 453 -27.31 -58.07 69.13
N ASN A 454 -27.15 -56.91 68.48
CA ASN A 454 -27.62 -55.64 69.02
C ASN A 454 -28.06 -54.72 67.87
N SER A 455 -29.36 -54.42 67.88
CA SER A 455 -29.97 -53.34 67.12
C SER A 455 -29.26 -52.02 67.40
N SER A 456 -28.52 -51.48 66.43
CA SER A 456 -28.71 -50.10 65.92
C SER A 456 -27.75 -49.79 64.76
N ASP A 457 -28.04 -50.28 63.56
CA ASP A 457 -27.79 -49.48 62.34
C ASP A 457 -28.81 -49.76 61.23
N MET A 458 -30.03 -50.18 61.61
CA MET A 458 -31.19 -49.86 60.81
C MET A 458 -31.61 -48.45 61.24
N VAL A 459 -31.24 -47.45 60.44
CA VAL A 459 -31.85 -46.12 60.53
C VAL A 459 -33.33 -46.30 60.26
N THR A 460 -34.10 -46.50 61.32
CA THR A 460 -35.55 -46.56 61.29
C THR A 460 -36.02 -45.11 61.15
N ILE A 461 -36.04 -44.64 59.91
CA ILE A 461 -36.65 -43.36 59.56
C ILE A 461 -38.13 -43.49 59.93
N THR A 462 -38.56 -42.70 60.90
CA THR A 462 -39.99 -42.64 61.24
C THR A 462 -40.78 -42.21 60.01
N LEU A 463 -42.04 -42.64 59.90
CA LEU A 463 -42.87 -42.32 58.72
C LEU A 463 -42.90 -40.78 58.47
N ASP A 464 -42.90 -40.00 59.54
CA ASP A 464 -42.85 -38.53 59.48
C ASP A 464 -41.51 -38.02 58.91
N GLU A 465 -40.37 -38.56 59.34
CA GLU A 465 -39.05 -38.20 58.80
C GLU A 465 -38.92 -38.60 57.32
N TYR A 466 -39.48 -39.73 56.90
CA TYR A 466 -39.50 -40.14 55.48
C TYR A 466 -40.29 -39.14 54.64
N HIS A 467 -41.45 -38.70 55.12
CA HIS A 467 -42.25 -37.67 54.46
C HIS A 467 -41.54 -36.30 54.43
N GLU A 468 -40.79 -35.94 55.47
CA GLU A 468 -39.99 -34.71 55.48
C GLU A 468 -38.80 -34.75 54.52
N LEU A 469 -38.07 -35.87 54.46
CA LEU A 469 -37.00 -36.11 53.49
C LEU A 469 -37.56 -36.10 52.06
N GLY A 470 -38.71 -36.72 51.83
CA GLY A 470 -39.41 -36.68 50.53
C GLY A 470 -39.79 -35.25 50.12
N LYS A 471 -40.36 -34.46 51.02
CA LYS A 471 -40.66 -33.03 50.77
C LYS A 471 -39.39 -32.22 50.48
N ARG A 472 -38.30 -32.50 51.20
CA ARG A 472 -37.02 -31.80 51.01
C ARG A 472 -36.38 -32.17 49.67
N SER A 473 -36.41 -33.45 49.28
CA SER A 473 -35.95 -33.93 47.98
C SER A 473 -36.74 -33.27 46.86
N TYR A 474 -38.07 -33.29 46.95
CA TYR A 474 -38.95 -32.65 45.96
C TYR A 474 -38.68 -31.15 45.82
N LYS A 475 -38.44 -30.44 46.93
CA LYS A 475 -38.12 -29.01 46.91
C LYS A 475 -36.76 -28.72 46.25
N VAL A 476 -35.76 -29.59 46.45
CA VAL A 476 -34.45 -29.46 45.79
C VAL A 476 -34.57 -29.78 44.30
N GLU A 477 -35.37 -30.80 43.94
CA GLU A 477 -35.66 -31.16 42.56
C GLU A 477 -36.40 -30.03 41.83
N GLU A 478 -37.41 -29.42 42.46
CA GLU A 478 -38.11 -28.25 41.93
C GLU A 478 -37.15 -27.08 41.69
N GLN A 479 -36.24 -26.82 42.65
CA GLN A 479 -35.23 -25.77 42.49
C GLN A 479 -34.23 -26.10 41.37
N ALA A 480 -33.84 -27.37 41.21
CA ALA A 480 -32.96 -27.81 40.13
C ALA A 480 -33.66 -27.67 38.77
N ASN A 481 -34.92 -28.11 38.66
CA ASN A 481 -35.76 -27.96 37.47
C ASN A 481 -35.96 -26.49 37.11
N ALA A 482 -36.19 -25.61 38.09
CA ALA A 482 -36.26 -24.17 37.86
C ALA A 482 -34.95 -23.58 37.32
N ARG A 483 -33.78 -24.04 37.81
CA ARG A 483 -32.47 -23.61 37.29
C ARG A 483 -32.23 -24.12 35.86
N VAL A 484 -32.60 -25.36 35.57
CA VAL A 484 -32.52 -25.93 34.22
C VAL A 484 -33.43 -25.18 33.26
N ALA A 485 -34.66 -24.87 33.66
CA ALA A 485 -35.60 -24.07 32.87
C ALA A 485 -35.07 -22.66 32.59
N ALA A 486 -34.49 -21.99 33.59
CA ALA A 486 -33.86 -20.68 33.41
C ALA A 486 -32.66 -20.73 32.45
N SER A 487 -31.80 -21.75 32.56
CA SER A 487 -30.67 -21.96 31.65
C SER A 487 -31.15 -22.23 30.22
N ASN A 488 -32.15 -23.10 30.05
CA ASN A 488 -32.75 -23.39 28.75
C ASN A 488 -33.40 -22.15 28.12
N SER A 489 -34.03 -21.28 28.92
CA SER A 489 -34.56 -20.00 28.44
C SER A 489 -33.45 -19.08 27.93
N GLN A 490 -32.31 -19.00 28.63
CA GLN A 490 -31.15 -18.22 28.15
C GLN A 490 -30.56 -18.79 26.86
N ILE A 491 -30.45 -20.12 26.76
CA ILE A 491 -30.00 -20.80 25.53
C ILE A 491 -30.95 -20.49 24.37
N GLN A 492 -32.25 -20.54 24.60
CA GLN A 492 -33.24 -20.23 23.57
C GLN A 492 -33.13 -18.78 23.09
N MET A 493 -32.99 -17.82 24.02
CA MET A 493 -32.75 -16.42 23.66
C MET A 493 -31.46 -16.23 22.85
N ALA A 494 -30.38 -16.92 23.24
CA ALA A 494 -29.12 -16.87 22.51
C ALA A 494 -29.27 -17.44 21.09
N LYS A 495 -29.90 -18.61 20.93
CA LYS A 495 -30.18 -19.23 19.63
C LYS A 495 -31.03 -18.34 18.73
N GLU A 496 -32.07 -17.72 19.27
CA GLU A 496 -32.87 -16.78 18.49
C GLU A 496 -32.08 -15.51 18.10
N SER A 497 -31.17 -15.04 18.95
CA SER A 497 -30.30 -13.91 18.60
C SER A 497 -29.30 -14.26 17.51
N GLU A 498 -28.76 -15.48 17.53
CA GLU A 498 -27.89 -16.04 16.51
C GLU A 498 -28.62 -16.15 15.16
N LEU A 499 -29.82 -16.73 15.14
CA LEU A 499 -30.64 -16.83 13.93
C LEU A 499 -30.94 -15.44 13.32
N ARG A 500 -31.33 -14.45 14.15
CA ARG A 500 -31.54 -13.08 13.66
C ARG A 500 -30.26 -12.45 13.10
N SER A 501 -29.11 -12.78 13.66
CA SER A 501 -27.82 -12.28 13.16
C SER A 501 -27.43 -12.93 11.82
N LEU A 502 -27.72 -14.23 11.65
CA LEU A 502 -27.52 -14.96 10.41
C LEU A 502 -28.44 -14.46 9.29
N GLU A 503 -29.72 -14.24 9.59
CA GLU A 503 -30.68 -13.65 8.64
C GLU A 503 -30.19 -12.28 8.14
N LYS A 504 -29.74 -11.41 9.05
CA LYS A 504 -29.17 -10.11 8.67
C LYS A 504 -27.89 -10.24 7.83
N LEU A 505 -27.06 -11.23 8.09
CA LEU A 505 -25.87 -11.50 7.29
C LEU A 505 -26.26 -11.94 5.87
N GLU A 506 -27.30 -12.77 5.73
CA GLU A 506 -27.83 -13.19 4.44
C GLU A 506 -28.40 -12.01 3.65
N GLU A 507 -29.18 -11.13 4.28
CA GLU A 507 -29.68 -9.89 3.66
C GLU A 507 -28.54 -9.01 3.14
N LEU A 508 -27.49 -8.80 3.94
CA LEU A 508 -26.33 -8.02 3.51
C LEU A 508 -25.58 -8.67 2.34
N ASN A 509 -25.49 -10.00 2.32
CA ASN A 509 -24.88 -10.73 1.21
C ASN A 509 -25.72 -10.58 -0.07
N GLN A 510 -27.05 -10.63 0.03
CA GLN A 510 -27.94 -10.37 -1.11
C GLN A 510 -27.79 -8.93 -1.62
N GLU A 511 -27.75 -7.93 -0.73
CA GLU A 511 -27.51 -6.55 -1.12
C GLU A 511 -26.14 -6.35 -1.79
N LEU A 512 -25.10 -7.01 -1.28
CA LEU A 512 -23.76 -6.98 -1.88
C LEU A 512 -23.76 -7.59 -3.27
N ALA A 513 -24.48 -8.70 -3.48
CA ALA A 513 -24.64 -9.31 -4.80
C ALA A 513 -25.32 -8.34 -5.78
N VAL A 514 -26.42 -7.69 -5.37
CA VAL A 514 -27.09 -6.67 -6.19
C VAL A 514 -26.18 -5.48 -6.50
N ARG A 515 -25.42 -4.99 -5.51
CA ARG A 515 -24.46 -3.89 -5.74
C ARG A 515 -23.36 -4.29 -6.71
N ARG A 516 -22.80 -5.50 -6.60
CA ARG A 516 -21.80 -6.02 -7.53
C ARG A 516 -22.35 -6.12 -8.95
N GLU A 517 -23.57 -6.60 -9.12
CA GLU A 517 -24.20 -6.68 -10.44
C GLU A 517 -24.42 -5.28 -11.03
N SER A 518 -24.91 -4.33 -10.24
CA SER A 518 -25.07 -2.94 -10.70
C SER A 518 -23.74 -2.30 -11.11
N LEU A 519 -22.65 -2.65 -10.43
CA LEU A 519 -21.30 -2.18 -10.76
C LEU A 519 -20.81 -2.80 -12.08
N ASN A 520 -21.02 -4.10 -12.29
CA ASN A 520 -20.67 -4.77 -13.53
C ASN A 520 -21.39 -4.14 -14.73
N ILE A 521 -22.70 -3.90 -14.61
CA ILE A 521 -23.50 -3.23 -15.65
C ILE A 521 -22.97 -1.82 -15.92
N ALA A 522 -22.60 -1.07 -14.88
CA ALA A 522 -22.05 0.27 -15.04
C ALA A 522 -20.70 0.25 -15.78
N ILE A 523 -19.84 -0.73 -15.48
CA ILE A 523 -18.55 -0.93 -16.15
C ILE A 523 -18.78 -1.29 -17.62
N GLU A 524 -19.66 -2.24 -17.92
CA GLU A 524 -19.96 -2.64 -19.29
C GLU A 524 -20.52 -1.47 -20.12
N ASN A 525 -21.40 -0.66 -19.52
CA ASN A 525 -21.93 0.54 -20.17
C ASN A 525 -20.87 1.61 -20.41
N ALA A 526 -19.95 1.81 -19.45
CA ALA A 526 -18.83 2.73 -19.63
C ALA A 526 -17.89 2.27 -20.75
N GLU A 527 -17.65 0.97 -20.86
CA GLU A 527 -16.84 0.38 -21.91
C GLU A 527 -17.51 0.50 -23.29
N LYS A 528 -18.82 0.23 -23.37
CA LYS A 528 -19.60 0.48 -24.60
C LYS A 528 -19.57 1.95 -25.02
N ALA A 529 -19.66 2.88 -24.07
CA ALA A 529 -19.55 4.31 -24.36
C ALA A 529 -18.15 4.70 -24.86
N ARG A 530 -17.09 4.08 -24.30
CA ARG A 530 -15.71 4.26 -24.76
C ARG A 530 -15.51 3.74 -26.19
N GLN A 531 -16.04 2.56 -26.49
CA GLN A 531 -16.02 1.98 -27.83
C GLN A 531 -16.79 2.87 -28.83
N GLY A 532 -17.97 3.36 -28.46
CA GLY A 532 -18.73 4.31 -29.28
C GLY A 532 -17.98 5.63 -29.52
N LYS A 533 -17.26 6.15 -28.51
CA LYS A 533 -16.38 7.32 -28.67
C LYS A 533 -15.27 7.06 -29.70
N LEU A 534 -14.60 5.90 -29.62
CA LEU A 534 -13.54 5.55 -30.56
C LEU A 534 -14.08 5.40 -31.99
N ALA A 535 -15.21 4.74 -32.18
CA ALA A 535 -15.84 4.60 -33.49
C ALA A 535 -16.16 5.96 -34.12
N LEU A 536 -16.71 6.91 -33.36
CA LEU A 536 -16.95 8.28 -33.84
C LEU A 536 -15.65 9.05 -34.14
N GLU A 537 -14.58 8.82 -33.38
CA GLU A 537 -13.27 9.42 -33.65
C GLU A 537 -12.63 8.85 -34.93
N GLU A 538 -12.85 7.57 -35.24
CA GLU A 538 -12.43 6.94 -36.50
C GLU A 538 -13.23 7.46 -37.69
N GLU A 539 -14.56 7.57 -37.58
CA GLU A 539 -15.41 8.21 -38.61
C GLU A 539 -15.02 9.68 -38.83
N LEU A 540 -14.69 10.42 -37.76
CA LEU A 540 -14.24 11.80 -37.90
C LEU A 540 -12.88 11.89 -38.61
N ARG A 541 -11.96 10.95 -38.32
CA ARG A 541 -10.65 10.91 -38.99
C ARG A 541 -10.80 10.65 -40.49
N THR A 542 -11.59 9.64 -40.86
CA THR A 542 -11.88 9.33 -42.27
C THR A 542 -12.61 10.50 -42.96
N TRP A 543 -13.56 11.16 -42.29
CA TRP A 543 -14.22 12.35 -42.83
C TRP A 543 -13.25 13.53 -43.04
N ILE A 544 -12.31 13.76 -42.12
CA ILE A 544 -11.28 14.79 -42.27
C ILE A 544 -10.38 14.47 -43.47
N GLU A 545 -9.94 13.21 -43.60
CA GLU A 545 -9.13 12.75 -44.73
C GLU A 545 -9.88 12.92 -46.07
N GLU A 546 -11.17 12.57 -46.13
CA GLU A 546 -12.02 12.79 -47.30
C GLU A 546 -12.20 14.28 -47.64
N GLN A 547 -12.37 15.15 -46.64
CA GLN A 547 -12.46 16.60 -46.83
C GLN A 547 -11.13 17.20 -47.32
N GLU A 548 -10.00 16.71 -46.81
CA GLU A 548 -8.67 17.12 -47.25
C GLU A 548 -8.40 16.68 -48.69
N GLN A 549 -8.79 15.44 -49.04
CA GLN A 549 -8.69 14.94 -50.41
C GLN A 549 -9.56 15.73 -51.38
N GLN A 550 -10.81 16.04 -51.04
CA GLN A 550 -11.68 16.89 -51.86
C GLN A 550 -11.11 18.30 -52.03
N ARG A 551 -10.49 18.87 -50.98
CA ARG A 551 -9.78 20.15 -51.10
C ARG A 551 -8.60 20.05 -52.06
N ASN A 552 -7.78 19.02 -51.96
CA ASN A 552 -6.64 18.79 -52.83
C ASN A 552 -7.06 18.56 -54.29
N ASP A 553 -8.16 17.84 -54.52
CA ASP A 553 -8.72 17.65 -55.87
C ASP A 553 -9.31 18.96 -56.43
N SER A 554 -9.93 19.79 -55.57
CA SER A 554 -10.45 21.10 -55.96
C SER A 554 -9.36 22.15 -56.20
N THR A 555 -8.24 22.11 -55.47
CA THR A 555 -7.07 22.98 -55.69
C THR A 555 -6.29 22.55 -56.93
N ASN A 556 -6.22 21.24 -57.23
CA ASN A 556 -5.68 20.73 -58.49
C ASN A 556 -6.58 21.09 -59.70
N ALA A 557 -7.92 21.11 -59.53
CA ALA A 557 -8.86 21.59 -60.55
C ALA A 557 -8.78 23.12 -60.74
N ALA A 558 -8.57 23.89 -59.67
CA ALA A 558 -8.37 25.34 -59.74
C ALA A 558 -7.01 25.73 -60.36
N ALA A 559 -5.96 24.94 -60.14
CA ALA A 559 -4.66 25.10 -60.80
C ALA A 559 -4.74 24.77 -62.31
N ALA A 560 -5.62 23.84 -62.72
CA ALA A 560 -5.91 23.56 -64.13
C ALA A 560 -6.81 24.61 -64.81
N ALA A 561 -7.61 25.37 -64.03
CA ALA A 561 -8.50 26.42 -64.52
C ALA A 561 -7.87 27.83 -64.56
N ALA A 562 -6.60 27.99 -64.16
CA ALA A 562 -5.86 29.26 -64.23
C ALA A 562 -5.27 29.56 -65.62
N THR A 563 -5.95 29.13 -66.68
CA THR A 563 -5.82 29.73 -68.01
C THR A 563 -7.20 30.14 -68.48
N THR A 564 -7.31 31.42 -68.85
CA THR A 564 -8.42 32.08 -69.59
C THR A 564 -9.46 32.87 -68.77
N THR A 565 -9.26 34.21 -68.80
CA THR A 565 -10.24 35.32 -68.87
C THR A 565 -11.06 35.80 -67.66
N GLU A 566 -10.86 37.08 -67.28
CA GLU A 566 -11.83 38.04 -66.70
C GLU A 566 -12.83 38.57 -67.80
N PRO A 567 -13.89 39.40 -67.55
CA PRO A 567 -14.30 40.14 -66.31
C PRO A 567 -15.83 40.25 -65.99
N THR A 568 -16.15 41.04 -64.93
CA THR A 568 -17.42 41.78 -64.58
C THR A 568 -18.64 40.99 -64.07
N HIS A 569 -19.49 41.37 -63.09
CA HIS A 569 -19.83 42.53 -62.22
C HIS A 569 -20.68 41.90 -61.06
N ASP A 570 -20.61 42.19 -59.75
CA ASP A 570 -21.19 43.34 -59.04
C ASP A 570 -20.97 43.23 -57.51
N LEU A 571 -20.61 44.37 -56.89
CA LEU A 571 -21.10 45.01 -55.64
C LEU A 571 -21.70 44.06 -54.55
N ILE A 572 -21.28 44.09 -53.28
CA ILE A 572 -21.39 45.20 -52.33
C ILE A 572 -20.41 45.04 -51.15
N SER A 573 -19.73 46.15 -50.87
CA SER A 573 -18.94 46.53 -49.71
C SER A 573 -19.74 46.58 -48.39
N SER A 574 -19.13 46.22 -47.25
CA SER A 574 -18.94 47.19 -46.16
C SER A 574 -18.04 46.66 -45.05
N LYS A 575 -16.94 47.41 -44.90
CA LYS A 575 -15.92 47.44 -43.85
C LYS A 575 -16.53 47.79 -42.49
N GLY A 576 -15.91 47.31 -41.41
CA GLY A 576 -16.41 47.47 -40.04
C GLY A 576 -16.07 48.79 -39.35
N LYS A 577 -16.46 48.89 -38.07
CA LYS A 577 -15.78 49.62 -36.99
C LYS A 577 -16.56 49.47 -35.67
N ALA A 578 -15.84 49.16 -34.59
CA ALA A 578 -16.18 49.58 -33.23
C ALA A 578 -15.93 51.12 -33.11
N PRO A 579 -16.50 51.90 -32.14
CA PRO A 579 -16.23 51.74 -30.70
C PRO A 579 -17.35 52.16 -29.69
N LEU A 580 -17.15 51.74 -28.42
CA LEU A 580 -17.52 52.30 -27.09
C LEU A 580 -18.77 53.20 -26.91
N ASN A 581 -19.65 52.89 -25.93
CA ASN A 581 -19.59 53.43 -24.54
C ASN A 581 -20.76 52.98 -23.64
N ASN A 582 -20.49 52.99 -22.34
CA ASN A 582 -21.29 52.54 -21.18
C ASN A 582 -22.49 53.45 -20.86
N THR A 583 -23.57 52.93 -20.26
CA THR A 583 -24.20 53.48 -19.03
C THR A 583 -25.13 52.45 -18.34
N GLU A 584 -25.23 52.60 -17.03
CA GLU A 584 -25.81 51.74 -15.99
C GLU A 584 -27.36 51.69 -15.90
N THR A 585 -27.82 50.68 -15.16
CA THR A 585 -28.99 50.64 -14.26
C THR A 585 -30.42 50.61 -14.85
N GLY A 586 -31.13 49.52 -14.51
CA GLY A 586 -32.50 49.64 -13.97
C GLY A 586 -33.65 48.96 -14.73
N SER A 587 -34.07 47.81 -14.18
CA SER A 587 -35.44 47.27 -14.16
C SER A 587 -36.07 46.62 -15.41
N ALA A 588 -36.74 45.49 -15.13
CA ALA A 588 -37.46 44.54 -16.01
C ALA A 588 -38.86 45.09 -16.45
N PRO A 589 -39.69 44.45 -17.32
CA PRO A 589 -39.76 43.00 -17.59
C PRO A 589 -40.09 42.50 -19.02
N ASP A 590 -39.99 41.16 -19.16
CA ASP A 590 -40.79 40.23 -19.98
C ASP A 590 -40.77 40.23 -21.53
N THR A 591 -39.99 39.32 -22.13
CA THR A 591 -40.42 37.98 -22.62
C THR A 591 -39.61 37.45 -23.83
N LYS A 592 -39.22 36.16 -23.73
CA LYS A 592 -38.81 35.20 -24.81
C LYS A 592 -37.52 35.53 -25.60
N SER A 593 -36.53 34.65 -25.83
CA SER A 593 -36.33 33.22 -25.53
C SER A 593 -34.87 32.78 -25.88
N LYS A 594 -34.43 31.66 -25.28
CA LYS A 594 -33.38 30.68 -25.69
C LYS A 594 -31.89 30.87 -25.29
N LYS A 595 -31.60 30.35 -24.08
CA LYS A 595 -30.66 29.25 -23.70
C LYS A 595 -29.15 29.32 -24.08
N LYS A 596 -28.29 29.50 -23.06
CA LYS A 596 -27.08 28.68 -22.78
C LYS A 596 -26.83 28.53 -21.25
N LYS A 597 -26.59 27.27 -20.85
CA LYS A 597 -25.85 26.66 -19.70
C LYS A 597 -25.60 27.45 -18.38
N LYS A 598 -25.93 26.84 -17.23
CA LYS A 598 -25.03 26.02 -16.36
C LYS A 598 -25.68 25.66 -14.99
N LYS A 599 -25.35 24.45 -14.50
CA LYS A 599 -25.28 23.95 -13.10
C LYS A 599 -26.46 24.19 -12.14
N LYS A 600 -27.15 23.09 -11.75
CA LYS A 600 -27.62 22.73 -10.38
C LYS A 600 -27.81 21.21 -10.36
N SER A 601 -27.05 20.44 -9.58
CA SER A 601 -27.47 19.86 -8.28
C SER A 601 -28.94 19.43 -8.27
N LEU A 602 -29.19 18.13 -8.10
CA LEU A 602 -30.36 17.57 -7.41
C LEU A 602 -30.15 16.05 -7.27
N PHE A 603 -29.80 15.64 -6.06
CA PHE A 603 -30.00 14.27 -5.58
C PHE A 603 -31.51 13.94 -5.65
N PRO A 604 -31.92 12.73 -6.05
CA PRO A 604 -33.19 12.19 -5.60
C PRO A 604 -32.99 11.51 -4.25
N SER A 605 -33.34 12.22 -3.18
CA SER A 605 -33.65 11.62 -1.88
C SER A 605 -35.05 11.02 -1.94
N LYS A 606 -35.17 9.70 -1.75
CA LYS A 606 -36.33 9.00 -1.16
C LYS A 606 -36.06 7.49 -1.13
N VAL A 607 -35.32 7.05 -0.12
CA VAL A 607 -35.54 5.73 0.47
C VAL A 607 -36.26 5.99 1.79
N VAL A 608 -37.51 5.53 1.85
CA VAL A 608 -38.34 5.55 3.05
C VAL A 608 -37.78 4.48 4.00
N MET A 609 -37.07 4.88 5.05
CA MET A 609 -36.73 3.98 6.14
C MET A 609 -37.92 3.87 7.10
N PHE A 610 -38.56 2.70 7.13
CA PHE A 610 -39.50 2.33 8.18
C PHE A 610 -38.73 1.98 9.45
N PHE A 611 -38.68 2.90 10.42
CA PHE A 611 -38.27 2.58 11.79
C PHE A 611 -39.49 2.11 12.60
N ALA A 612 -39.65 0.79 12.74
CA ALA A 612 -40.55 0.23 13.74
C ALA A 612 -39.88 0.29 15.13
N LYS A 613 -40.19 1.33 15.91
CA LYS A 613 -39.94 1.37 17.36
C LYS A 613 -40.85 0.35 18.04
N ARG A 614 -40.32 -0.80 18.47
CA ARG A 614 -40.97 -1.60 19.52
C ARG A 614 -40.68 -0.96 20.88
N LYS A 615 -41.73 -0.38 21.48
CA LYS A 615 -41.79 -0.05 22.91
C LYS A 615 -41.81 -1.36 23.71
N THR A 616 -40.88 -1.53 24.64
CA THR A 616 -41.03 -2.45 25.76
C THR A 616 -41.40 -1.61 26.98
N HIS A 617 -42.59 -1.85 27.54
CA HIS A 617 -42.98 -1.37 28.86
C HIS A 617 -42.42 -2.32 29.92
N PRO A 618 -42.08 -1.83 31.13
CA PRO A 618 -41.69 -2.67 32.25
C PRO A 618 -42.93 -3.20 32.96
N THR A 619 -42.96 -4.51 33.23
CA THR A 619 -43.89 -5.09 34.19
C THR A 619 -43.10 -5.90 35.21
N LYS A 620 -43.56 -5.73 36.46
CA LYS A 620 -43.11 -6.30 37.73
C LYS A 620 -42.76 -7.78 37.70
#